data_AF-A0A8H4GWG2-F1
#
_entry.id   AF-A0A8H4GWG2-F1
#
_cell.length_a   1.000
_cell.length_b   1.000
_cell.length_c   1.000
_cell.angle_alpha   90.00
_cell.angle_beta   90.00
_cell.angle_gamma   90.00
#
_symmetry.space_group_name_H-M   'P 1'
#
loop_
_entity.id
_entity.type
_entity.pdbx_description
1 polymer ?
#
loop_
_entity_poly.entity_id
_entity_poly.type
_entity_poly.pdbx_seq_one_letter_code
_entity_poly.pdbx_strand_id
1 'polypeptide(L)'
;MQPGVNTGVGGTSYTRTKELSTLQYSAFQHQHCGILLEHSQNVMPGKYSAAGQYSLPDETVRGMAVVRCNSLLRGHTGVRMELANFLMEALAHGILPLVPQRGSISASGDLSPLAYLGGLVEGNPDILVKMKDGENFQVINADEALRRVKMTPFELQGKEALGLMNGTAPSSSAAALVVHDSHILAVLTQILTAMSTEALQGTVNNYHEFISTCRPHPGQREVARNMRGFLCGSKLCSGMEGLTESLAQDRYDLRTAPQWIGPQLEDLLAAESQVGIELNSSTDNPLFEAQENACHHGGNFQAAVITSAMEKTRTALLMLGKLLLAQSQQIVDPMLNNGLSPNLCVGDPSLSFAAKGLDINMAAYCSELGFLANSVVSNIHSAELRNQSVNSLALLSARYTAECVDVLTMMCAAHLYIVCQALDLRAMQVEFLNTAKAACEASFHDLFDHTGSSSGRRFDPIWSFIRDSWLEWNRLDLQTKCVQVSGECLGYMVSMDDMGFSQPECWEPIRRWKDVLPAILKDSHHKTLESFTQARPTPHYLSEKTERVYRFVRDQLQVPFHQGIQDHPTFNRGDDGEGPKRTIGTYISRIYAAIRSEEMARLLLDVMDGLDL
;
A
#
# COMPACT_ATOMS: atom_id res chain seq x y z
N MET A 1 46.52 22.91 -2.66
CA MET A 1 46.12 21.99 -3.76
C MET A 1 44.73 21.53 -3.45
N GLN A 2 43.80 21.62 -4.40
CA GLN A 2 42.38 21.39 -4.13
C GLN A 2 41.78 20.51 -5.26
N PRO A 3 41.34 19.28 -4.94
CA PRO A 3 40.65 18.38 -5.87
C PRO A 3 39.47 19.05 -6.58
N GLY A 4 39.40 18.88 -7.91
CA GLY A 4 38.35 19.49 -8.74
C GLY A 4 38.43 21.00 -8.90
N VAL A 5 39.48 21.64 -8.37
CA VAL A 5 39.76 23.08 -8.53
C VAL A 5 40.99 23.26 -9.42
N ASN A 6 42.14 22.71 -9.02
CA ASN A 6 43.41 22.82 -9.77
C ASN A 6 44.13 21.48 -9.94
N THR A 7 43.43 20.37 -9.66
CA THR A 7 43.92 19.01 -9.85
C THR A 7 42.88 18.18 -10.57
N GLY A 8 43.29 17.04 -11.14
CA GLY A 8 42.35 16.01 -11.59
C GLY A 8 41.48 15.47 -10.45
N VAL A 9 40.48 14.66 -10.81
CA VAL A 9 39.51 14.04 -9.88
C VAL A 9 39.73 12.53 -9.76
N GLY A 10 39.18 11.94 -8.70
CA GLY A 10 39.24 10.49 -8.46
C GLY A 10 40.67 9.95 -8.31
N GLY A 11 40.90 8.75 -8.87
CA GLY A 11 42.19 8.06 -8.89
C GLY A 11 43.29 8.79 -9.67
N THR A 12 42.98 9.89 -10.36
CA THR A 12 43.94 10.74 -11.09
C THR A 12 44.22 12.08 -10.42
N SER A 13 43.87 12.22 -9.14
CA SER A 13 44.03 13.45 -8.35
C SER A 13 45.48 13.96 -8.17
N TYR A 14 46.48 13.24 -8.68
CA TYR A 14 47.88 13.68 -8.76
C TYR A 14 48.18 14.57 -9.98
N THR A 15 47.28 14.67 -10.96
CA THR A 15 47.43 15.56 -12.14
C THR A 15 47.11 17.02 -11.80
N ARG A 16 47.66 18.00 -12.54
CA ARG A 16 47.56 19.45 -12.23
C ARG A 16 47.24 20.27 -13.48
N THR A 17 46.49 21.36 -13.30
CA THR A 17 46.20 22.33 -14.37
C THR A 17 46.06 23.75 -13.82
N LYS A 18 46.30 24.74 -14.68
CA LYS A 18 45.98 26.16 -14.42
C LYS A 18 44.71 26.61 -15.17
N GLU A 19 44.20 25.77 -16.07
CA GLU A 19 42.98 26.02 -16.85
C GLU A 19 41.73 25.68 -16.03
N LEU A 20 41.43 26.51 -15.02
CA LEU A 20 40.41 26.22 -13.99
C LEU A 20 39.00 26.07 -14.57
N SER A 21 38.65 26.93 -15.54
CA SER A 21 37.34 26.91 -16.21
C SER A 21 37.20 25.68 -17.11
N THR A 22 38.18 25.40 -17.98
CA THR A 22 38.21 24.21 -18.84
C THR A 22 38.11 22.91 -18.03
N LEU A 23 38.71 22.85 -16.84
CA LEU A 23 38.59 21.70 -15.94
C LEU A 23 37.14 21.45 -15.51
N GLN A 24 36.33 22.50 -15.30
CA GLN A 24 34.92 22.34 -14.92
C GLN A 24 34.10 21.69 -16.03
N TYR A 25 34.26 22.14 -17.28
CA TYR A 25 33.60 21.53 -18.44
C TYR A 25 34.05 20.09 -18.65
N SER A 26 35.35 19.82 -18.49
CA SER A 26 35.89 18.46 -18.59
C SER A 26 35.27 17.51 -17.56
N ALA A 27 34.97 18.00 -16.35
CA ALA A 27 34.34 17.21 -15.29
C ALA A 27 32.92 16.75 -15.66
N PHE A 28 32.14 17.57 -16.39
CA PHE A 28 30.82 17.14 -16.87
C PHE A 28 30.90 16.22 -18.08
N GLN A 29 31.78 16.53 -19.04
CA GLN A 29 31.85 15.81 -20.31
C GLN A 29 31.92 14.29 -20.14
N HIS A 30 32.72 13.81 -19.19
CA HIS A 30 32.88 12.37 -18.98
C HIS A 30 31.75 11.74 -18.12
N GLN A 31 30.96 12.56 -17.41
CA GLN A 31 29.84 12.14 -16.57
C GLN A 31 28.51 12.12 -17.33
N HIS A 32 28.40 12.84 -18.46
CA HIS A 32 27.32 12.75 -19.44
C HIS A 32 27.41 11.48 -20.29
N CYS A 33 27.52 10.33 -19.64
CA CYS A 33 27.70 9.02 -20.27
C CYS A 33 26.55 8.04 -20.00
N GLY A 34 25.46 8.52 -19.39
CA GLY A 34 24.28 7.70 -19.14
C GLY A 34 23.45 7.47 -20.39
N ILE A 35 22.71 6.36 -20.40
CA ILE A 35 21.95 5.92 -21.57
C ILE A 35 20.50 6.38 -21.43
N LEU A 36 20.07 7.21 -22.39
CA LEU A 36 18.67 7.55 -22.63
C LEU A 36 18.28 6.97 -24.00
N LEU A 37 17.08 6.41 -24.10
CA LEU A 37 16.54 6.01 -25.39
C LEU A 37 15.85 7.19 -26.06
N GLU A 38 16.05 7.31 -27.38
CA GLU A 38 15.48 8.37 -28.19
C GLU A 38 13.95 8.35 -28.07
N HIS A 39 13.35 9.51 -27.76
CA HIS A 39 11.92 9.71 -27.96
C HIS A 39 11.67 9.60 -29.46
N SER A 40 11.11 8.48 -29.92
CA SER A 40 10.74 8.34 -31.31
C SER A 40 9.78 9.47 -31.68
N GLN A 41 10.25 10.46 -32.45
CA GLN A 41 9.48 11.60 -32.94
C GLN A 41 8.33 11.22 -33.90
N ASN A 42 7.95 9.93 -33.97
CA ASN A 42 7.02 9.36 -34.95
C ASN A 42 5.89 8.50 -34.34
N VAL A 43 5.46 8.76 -33.10
CA VAL A 43 4.24 8.12 -32.57
C VAL A 43 3.08 9.12 -32.58
N MET A 44 2.01 8.73 -33.30
CA MET A 44 0.73 9.42 -33.45
C MET A 44 0.15 9.97 -32.14
N PRO A 45 -0.71 11.00 -32.18
CA PRO A 45 -1.32 11.57 -30.99
C PRO A 45 -2.12 10.51 -30.21
N GLY A 46 -1.79 10.31 -28.94
CA GLY A 46 -2.68 9.67 -27.97
C GLY A 46 -2.27 8.36 -27.28
N LYS A 47 -1.05 7.81 -27.42
CA LYS A 47 -0.61 6.63 -26.63
C LYS A 47 0.87 6.66 -26.19
N TYR A 48 1.04 6.65 -24.86
CA TYR A 48 2.20 6.71 -23.93
C TYR A 48 3.54 6.09 -24.40
N SER A 49 4.70 6.78 -24.33
CA SER A 49 5.58 7.21 -23.21
C SER A 49 6.48 6.13 -22.60
N ALA A 50 7.50 5.69 -23.34
CA ALA A 50 8.64 4.93 -22.80
C ALA A 50 9.68 5.82 -22.07
N ALA A 51 9.34 7.06 -21.75
CA ALA A 51 10.19 7.98 -21.00
C ALA A 51 10.56 7.43 -19.60
N GLY A 52 9.72 6.58 -19.00
CA GLY A 52 9.89 6.15 -17.59
C GLY A 52 10.88 5.00 -17.32
N GLN A 53 11.31 4.21 -18.31
CA GLN A 53 12.18 3.05 -18.05
C GLN A 53 13.68 3.38 -18.00
N TYR A 54 14.10 4.48 -18.63
CA TYR A 54 15.51 4.82 -18.81
C TYR A 54 15.92 6.12 -18.13
N SER A 55 14.98 6.94 -17.67
CA SER A 55 15.24 8.11 -16.84
C SER A 55 14.73 7.95 -15.41
N LEU A 56 15.26 8.73 -14.47
CA LEU A 56 14.70 8.90 -13.15
C LEU A 56 13.31 9.57 -13.24
N PRO A 57 12.39 9.27 -12.31
CA PRO A 57 11.10 9.95 -12.21
C PRO A 57 11.26 11.45 -11.96
N ASP A 58 10.35 12.26 -12.51
CA ASP A 58 10.37 13.72 -12.41
C ASP A 58 10.40 14.20 -10.95
N GLU A 59 9.68 13.52 -10.05
CA GLU A 59 9.61 13.82 -8.63
C GLU A 59 10.98 13.63 -7.96
N THR A 60 11.70 12.57 -8.34
CA THR A 60 13.08 12.32 -7.89
C THR A 60 14.04 13.38 -8.43
N VAL A 61 13.92 13.78 -9.69
CA VAL A 61 14.78 14.81 -10.29
C VAL A 61 14.51 16.19 -9.67
N ARG A 62 13.24 16.50 -9.39
CA ARG A 62 12.83 17.72 -8.70
C ARG A 62 13.38 17.77 -7.29
N GLY A 63 13.20 16.69 -6.51
CA GLY A 63 13.75 16.59 -5.17
C GLY A 63 15.28 16.61 -5.15
N MET A 64 15.94 15.98 -6.12
CA MET A 64 17.40 16.06 -6.31
C MET A 64 17.88 17.50 -6.44
N ALA A 65 17.21 18.33 -7.26
CA ALA A 65 17.57 19.73 -7.41
C ALA A 65 17.36 20.53 -6.12
N VAL A 66 16.26 20.30 -5.39
CA VAL A 66 15.98 20.93 -4.10
C VAL A 66 17.02 20.55 -3.04
N VAL A 67 17.33 19.26 -2.91
CA VAL A 67 18.34 18.75 -1.95
C VAL A 67 19.72 19.30 -2.30
N ARG A 68 20.06 19.39 -3.59
CA ARG A 68 21.32 20.02 -4.01
C ARG A 68 21.37 21.48 -3.60
N CYS A 69 20.30 22.25 -3.84
CA CYS A 69 20.21 23.63 -3.38
C CYS A 69 20.41 23.74 -1.87
N ASN A 70 19.71 22.92 -1.09
CA ASN A 70 19.82 22.90 0.38
C ASN A 70 21.27 22.66 0.83
N SER A 71 21.96 21.69 0.22
CA SER A 71 23.36 21.37 0.53
C SER A 71 24.30 22.54 0.20
N LEU A 72 24.09 23.21 -0.94
CA LEU A 72 24.89 24.38 -1.35
C LEU A 72 24.71 25.57 -0.40
N LEU A 73 23.48 25.81 0.07
CA LEU A 73 23.14 26.92 0.97
C LEU A 73 23.82 26.83 2.34
N ARG A 74 24.37 25.66 2.72
CA ARG A 74 25.13 25.49 3.96
C ARG A 74 26.47 26.24 3.95
N GLY A 75 26.97 26.67 2.78
CA GLY A 75 28.17 27.50 2.66
C GLY A 75 29.51 26.76 2.72
N HIS A 76 29.53 25.44 2.89
CA HIS A 76 30.77 24.66 2.98
C HIS A 76 31.33 24.19 1.62
N THR A 77 30.56 24.31 0.53
CA THR A 77 30.94 23.78 -0.81
C THR A 77 31.85 24.73 -1.59
N GLY A 78 31.82 26.04 -1.28
CA GLY A 78 32.63 27.05 -1.96
C GLY A 78 32.15 27.40 -3.37
N VAL A 79 30.84 27.53 -3.57
CA VAL A 79 30.22 27.93 -4.86
C VAL A 79 29.44 29.23 -4.72
N ARG A 80 29.15 29.88 -5.84
CA ARG A 80 28.36 31.12 -5.88
C ARG A 80 26.89 30.87 -5.55
N MET A 81 26.26 31.84 -4.88
CA MET A 81 24.84 31.76 -4.51
C MET A 81 23.93 31.79 -5.75
N GLU A 82 24.37 32.48 -6.79
CA GLU A 82 23.72 32.59 -8.09
C GLU A 82 23.49 31.22 -8.72
N LEU A 83 24.33 30.23 -8.40
CA LEU A 83 24.14 28.87 -8.85
C LEU A 83 22.92 28.19 -8.20
N ALA A 84 22.73 28.38 -6.89
CA ALA A 84 21.53 27.89 -6.21
C ALA A 84 20.27 28.64 -6.71
N ASN A 85 20.37 29.95 -6.93
CA ASN A 85 19.28 30.75 -7.51
C ASN A 85 18.89 30.24 -8.91
N PHE A 86 19.87 29.92 -9.77
CA PHE A 86 19.63 29.37 -11.10
C PHE A 86 18.82 28.06 -11.02
N LEU A 87 19.21 27.14 -10.13
CA LEU A 87 18.50 25.87 -9.95
C LEU A 87 17.05 26.11 -9.51
N MET A 88 16.83 27.03 -8.57
CA MET A 88 15.48 27.38 -8.10
C MET A 88 14.64 28.06 -9.18
N GLU A 89 15.24 28.90 -10.02
CA GLU A 89 14.56 29.56 -11.14
C GLU A 89 14.18 28.54 -12.23
N ALA A 90 15.07 27.61 -12.57
CA ALA A 90 14.76 26.51 -13.49
C ALA A 90 13.60 25.64 -12.98
N LEU A 91 13.60 25.33 -11.67
CA LEU A 91 12.51 24.62 -11.01
C LEU A 91 11.18 25.40 -11.05
N ALA A 92 11.22 26.72 -10.83
CA ALA A 92 10.06 27.60 -10.88
C ALA A 92 9.45 27.67 -12.30
N HIS A 93 10.30 27.57 -13.33
CA HIS A 93 9.87 27.43 -14.73
C HIS A 93 9.46 26.00 -15.11
N GLY A 94 9.56 25.03 -14.19
CA GLY A 94 9.21 23.64 -14.44
C GLY A 94 10.14 22.95 -15.43
N ILE A 95 11.40 23.37 -15.51
CA ILE A 95 12.44 22.78 -16.36
C ILE A 95 13.19 21.73 -15.54
N LEU A 96 13.15 20.47 -15.99
CA LEU A 96 13.84 19.34 -15.34
C LEU A 96 14.69 18.59 -16.35
N PRO A 97 15.97 18.28 -16.07
CA PRO A 97 16.76 17.45 -16.96
C PRO A 97 16.24 16.01 -17.00
N LEU A 98 16.29 15.37 -18.16
CA LEU A 98 16.11 13.93 -18.28
C LEU A 98 17.37 13.26 -17.73
N VAL A 99 17.30 12.77 -16.50
CA VAL A 99 18.43 12.14 -15.82
C VAL A 99 18.38 10.62 -16.03
N PRO A 100 19.42 9.96 -16.56
CA PRO A 100 19.45 8.51 -16.71
C PRO A 100 19.21 7.76 -15.39
N GLN A 101 18.42 6.69 -15.44
CA GLN A 101 18.02 5.93 -14.25
C GLN A 101 19.18 5.12 -13.64
N ARG A 102 20.20 4.81 -14.42
CA ARG A 102 21.35 3.95 -14.06
C ARG A 102 22.66 4.67 -14.34
N GLY A 103 23.72 4.26 -13.64
CA GLY A 103 25.08 4.82 -13.81
C GLY A 103 25.72 5.32 -12.52
N SER A 104 24.97 5.43 -11.43
CA SER A 104 25.51 5.76 -10.11
C SER A 104 25.79 4.53 -9.26
N ILE A 105 26.92 4.58 -8.55
CA ILE A 105 27.26 3.68 -7.43
C ILE A 105 27.22 4.41 -6.07
N SER A 106 26.82 5.69 -6.07
CA SER A 106 26.69 6.53 -4.87
C SER A 106 27.94 6.53 -3.96
N ALA A 107 29.12 6.54 -4.60
CA ALA A 107 30.42 6.37 -3.94
C ALA A 107 31.09 7.70 -3.60
N SER A 108 31.25 8.56 -4.61
CA SER A 108 31.62 9.98 -4.49
C SER A 108 30.37 10.84 -4.69
N GLY A 109 29.28 10.42 -4.05
CA GLY A 109 27.94 10.88 -4.38
C GLY A 109 27.45 10.27 -5.68
N ASP A 110 26.39 10.87 -6.22
CA ASP A 110 25.72 10.46 -7.46
C ASP A 110 26.17 11.32 -8.64
N LEU A 111 27.48 11.26 -8.94
CA LEU A 111 28.17 12.14 -9.91
C LEU A 111 27.47 12.21 -11.28
N SER A 112 27.23 11.06 -11.91
CA SER A 112 26.65 11.01 -13.26
C SER A 112 25.23 11.59 -13.29
N PRO A 113 24.28 11.19 -12.41
CA PRO A 113 22.97 11.84 -12.33
C PRO A 113 23.05 13.36 -12.12
N LEU A 114 23.87 13.85 -11.18
CA LEU A 114 23.99 15.28 -10.91
C LEU A 114 24.69 16.05 -12.04
N ALA A 115 25.51 15.40 -12.86
CA ALA A 115 26.10 16.04 -14.03
C ALA A 115 25.04 16.47 -15.05
N TYR A 116 23.88 15.79 -15.15
CA TYR A 116 22.78 16.24 -16.01
C TYR A 116 22.12 17.53 -15.48
N LEU A 117 22.15 17.76 -14.16
CA LEU A 117 21.78 19.05 -13.58
C LEU A 117 22.80 20.13 -13.97
N GLY A 118 24.09 19.80 -13.92
CA GLY A 118 25.16 20.66 -14.44
C GLY A 118 25.04 20.98 -15.92
N GLY A 119 24.61 20.01 -16.72
CA GLY A 119 24.33 20.14 -18.14
C GLY A 119 23.18 21.10 -18.45
N LEU A 120 22.13 21.09 -17.62
CA LEU A 120 21.08 22.12 -17.65
C LEU A 120 21.66 23.49 -17.29
N VAL A 121 22.48 23.58 -16.23
CA VAL A 121 23.09 24.83 -15.75
C VAL A 121 23.95 25.50 -16.83
N GLU A 122 24.77 24.74 -17.55
CA GLU A 122 25.62 25.27 -18.63
C GLU A 122 24.88 25.46 -19.96
N GLY A 123 23.60 25.10 -20.05
CA GLY A 123 22.83 25.15 -21.29
C GLY A 123 23.39 24.25 -22.38
N ASN A 124 23.77 23.02 -22.03
CA ASN A 124 24.37 22.07 -22.96
C ASN A 124 23.34 21.60 -24.02
N PRO A 125 23.62 21.73 -25.32
CA PRO A 125 22.67 21.35 -26.36
C PRO A 125 22.39 19.84 -26.43
N ASP A 126 23.24 18.97 -25.91
CA ASP A 126 23.00 17.52 -25.91
C ASP A 126 22.17 17.05 -24.69
N ILE A 127 21.91 17.94 -23.73
CA ILE A 127 21.12 17.61 -22.54
C ILE A 127 19.65 17.86 -22.83
N LEU A 128 18.86 16.79 -22.73
CA LEU A 128 17.42 16.86 -22.85
C LEU A 128 16.79 17.27 -21.52
N VAL A 129 15.79 18.13 -21.61
CA VAL A 129 15.01 18.61 -20.46
C VAL A 129 13.52 18.47 -20.77
N LYS A 130 12.74 18.16 -19.74
CA LYS A 130 11.29 18.24 -19.75
C LYS A 130 10.89 19.63 -19.31
N MET A 131 10.06 20.29 -20.11
CA MET A 131 9.53 21.62 -19.85
C MET A 131 8.01 21.61 -20.02
N LYS A 132 7.30 22.33 -19.15
CA LYS A 132 5.84 22.50 -19.27
C LYS A 132 5.50 23.42 -20.45
N ASP A 133 4.50 23.04 -21.24
CA ASP A 133 3.94 23.82 -22.35
C ASP A 133 2.41 23.79 -22.28
N GLY A 134 1.81 24.84 -21.68
CA GLY A 134 0.40 24.83 -21.32
C GLY A 134 0.08 23.69 -20.33
N GLU A 135 -0.87 22.83 -20.67
CA GLU A 135 -1.21 21.62 -19.89
C GLU A 135 -0.35 20.39 -20.26
N ASN A 136 0.49 20.49 -21.28
CA ASN A 136 1.32 19.38 -21.76
C ASN A 136 2.78 19.53 -21.31
N PHE A 137 3.57 18.48 -21.52
CA PHE A 137 5.02 18.51 -21.36
C PHE A 137 5.70 18.25 -22.71
N GLN A 138 6.81 18.96 -22.95
CA GLN A 138 7.69 18.73 -24.10
C GLN A 138 9.09 18.37 -23.63
N VAL A 139 9.76 17.52 -24.40
CA VAL A 139 11.17 17.20 -24.23
C VAL A 139 11.96 17.96 -25.29
N ILE A 140 12.84 18.85 -24.86
CA ILE A 140 13.65 19.73 -25.72
C ILE A 140 15.09 19.82 -25.20
N ASN A 141 16.00 20.40 -25.97
CA ASN A 141 17.38 20.64 -25.55
C ASN A 141 17.47 21.73 -24.47
N ALA A 142 18.44 21.64 -23.57
CA ALA A 142 18.58 22.55 -22.44
C ALA A 142 18.84 24.00 -22.88
N ASP A 143 19.68 24.22 -23.89
CA ASP A 143 19.98 25.55 -24.44
C ASP A 143 18.72 26.26 -24.96
N GLU A 144 17.86 25.50 -25.65
CA GLU A 144 16.58 25.98 -26.18
C GLU A 144 15.58 26.27 -25.05
N ALA A 145 15.51 25.40 -24.03
CA ALA A 145 14.65 25.62 -22.87
C ALA A 145 15.01 26.91 -22.13
N LEU A 146 16.30 27.12 -21.84
CA LEU A 146 16.78 28.34 -21.19
C LEU A 146 16.49 29.59 -22.02
N ARG A 147 16.68 29.52 -23.34
CA ARG A 147 16.36 30.61 -24.28
C ARG A 147 14.89 31.00 -24.24
N ARG A 148 13.97 30.02 -24.17
CA ARG A 148 12.52 30.26 -24.10
C ARG A 148 12.10 31.01 -22.83
N VAL A 149 12.73 30.70 -21.70
CA VAL A 149 12.46 31.38 -20.42
C VAL A 149 13.39 32.58 -20.18
N LYS A 150 14.25 32.93 -21.15
CA LYS A 150 15.21 34.04 -21.08
C LYS A 150 16.22 33.90 -19.93
N MET A 151 16.51 32.67 -19.51
CA MET A 151 17.60 32.37 -18.58
C MET A 151 18.92 32.29 -19.36
N THR A 152 19.96 32.91 -18.82
CA THR A 152 21.31 32.84 -19.43
C THR A 152 22.06 31.64 -18.87
N PRO A 153 22.69 30.79 -19.69
CA PRO A 153 23.52 29.70 -19.21
C PRO A 153 24.61 30.18 -18.24
N PHE A 154 24.87 29.39 -17.20
CA PHE A 154 25.78 29.76 -16.13
C PHE A 154 27.22 29.33 -16.43
N GLU A 155 28.14 30.30 -16.54
CA GLU A 155 29.57 30.01 -16.72
C GLU A 155 30.21 29.61 -15.40
N LEU A 156 30.71 28.38 -15.30
CA LEU A 156 31.24 27.82 -14.04
C LEU A 156 32.68 28.26 -13.73
N GLN A 157 32.92 28.54 -12.46
CA GLN A 157 34.23 28.83 -11.89
C GLN A 157 34.84 27.60 -11.21
N GLY A 158 36.11 27.72 -10.80
CA GLY A 158 36.80 26.65 -10.09
C GLY A 158 35.98 26.13 -8.91
N LYS A 159 35.91 24.80 -8.77
CA LYS A 159 35.07 24.03 -7.81
C LYS A 159 33.59 23.89 -8.19
N GLU A 160 32.99 24.73 -9.02
CA GLU A 160 31.53 24.75 -9.15
C GLU A 160 30.94 23.54 -9.87
N ALA A 161 31.62 22.95 -10.86
CA ALA A 161 31.16 21.70 -11.46
C ALA A 161 31.19 20.57 -10.43
N LEU A 162 32.31 20.43 -9.70
CA LEU A 162 32.41 19.43 -8.63
C LEU A 162 31.40 19.71 -7.51
N GLY A 163 31.20 20.97 -7.15
CA GLY A 163 30.22 21.42 -6.17
C GLY A 163 28.77 21.17 -6.60
N LEU A 164 28.47 20.98 -7.89
CA LEU A 164 27.16 20.51 -8.35
C LEU A 164 27.06 18.98 -8.31
N MET A 165 28.09 18.28 -8.78
CA MET A 165 28.02 16.82 -8.97
C MET A 165 28.34 16.00 -7.72
N ASN A 166 29.10 16.54 -6.78
CA ASN A 166 29.60 15.79 -5.63
C ASN A 166 28.61 15.87 -4.47
N GLY A 167 27.90 14.78 -4.26
CA GLY A 167 26.99 14.58 -3.13
C GLY A 167 25.85 13.62 -3.42
N THR A 168 24.99 13.46 -2.43
CA THR A 168 24.04 12.34 -2.34
C THR A 168 22.61 12.74 -2.70
N ALA A 169 22.42 13.87 -3.37
CA ALA A 169 21.09 14.45 -3.62
C ALA A 169 20.13 13.53 -4.40
N PRO A 170 20.54 12.82 -5.47
CA PRO A 170 19.66 11.87 -6.17
C PRO A 170 19.21 10.71 -5.28
N SER A 171 20.15 10.05 -4.59
CA SER A 171 19.85 8.94 -3.69
C SER A 171 19.01 9.38 -2.48
N SER A 172 19.31 10.52 -1.88
CA SER A 172 18.55 11.09 -0.76
C SER A 172 17.15 11.52 -1.18
N SER A 173 16.99 12.11 -2.37
CA SER A 173 15.67 12.46 -2.90
C SER A 173 14.80 11.23 -3.13
N ALA A 174 15.35 10.19 -3.76
CA ALA A 174 14.63 8.94 -3.98
C ALA A 174 14.24 8.29 -2.64
N ALA A 175 15.18 8.25 -1.69
CA ALA A 175 14.95 7.68 -0.36
C ALA A 175 13.87 8.43 0.43
N ALA A 176 13.85 9.77 0.37
CA ALA A 176 12.86 10.59 1.08
C ALA A 176 11.43 10.30 0.60
N LEU A 177 11.22 10.23 -0.73
CA LEU A 177 9.92 9.90 -1.31
C LEU A 177 9.47 8.48 -0.91
N VAL A 178 10.39 7.53 -0.95
CA VAL A 178 10.11 6.13 -0.58
C VAL A 178 9.76 5.99 0.90
N VAL A 179 10.51 6.64 1.80
CA VAL A 179 10.22 6.60 3.24
C VAL A 179 8.86 7.21 3.52
N HIS A 180 8.57 8.38 2.95
CA HIS A 180 7.25 9.02 3.07
C HIS A 180 6.12 8.06 2.69
N ASP A 181 6.19 7.45 1.51
CA ASP A 181 5.16 6.52 1.04
C ASP A 181 5.08 5.26 1.91
N SER A 182 6.22 4.80 2.46
CA SER A 182 6.27 3.64 3.36
C SER A 182 5.55 3.90 4.69
N HIS A 183 5.63 5.11 5.25
CA HIS A 183 4.85 5.47 6.45
C HIS A 183 3.34 5.44 6.19
N ILE A 184 2.90 5.95 5.04
CA ILE A 184 1.49 5.89 4.62
C ILE A 184 1.01 4.43 4.54
N LEU A 185 1.79 3.56 3.88
CA LEU A 185 1.47 2.15 3.75
C LEU A 185 1.49 1.40 5.10
N ALA A 186 2.36 1.80 6.03
CA ALA A 186 2.41 1.22 7.38
C ALA A 186 1.15 1.54 8.19
N VAL A 187 0.60 2.76 8.09
CA VAL A 187 -0.68 3.13 8.70
C VAL A 187 -1.83 2.39 8.02
N LEU A 188 -1.86 2.37 6.68
CA LEU A 188 -2.89 1.65 5.92
C LEU A 188 -2.91 0.15 6.25
N THR A 189 -1.75 -0.47 6.46
CA THR A 189 -1.65 -1.89 6.86
C THR A 189 -2.29 -2.14 8.23
N GLN A 190 -2.16 -1.21 9.19
CA GLN A 190 -2.82 -1.33 10.49
C GLN A 190 -4.35 -1.23 10.34
N ILE A 191 -4.85 -0.30 9.52
CA ILE A 191 -6.30 -0.17 9.27
C ILE A 191 -6.83 -1.39 8.52
N LEU A 192 -6.11 -1.90 7.51
CA LEU A 192 -6.46 -3.14 6.82
C LEU A 192 -6.50 -4.33 7.78
N THR A 193 -5.59 -4.38 8.76
CA THR A 193 -5.62 -5.37 9.82
C THR A 193 -6.88 -5.21 10.67
N ALA A 194 -7.28 -3.99 11.03
CA ALA A 194 -8.50 -3.73 11.79
C ALA A 194 -9.76 -4.15 11.02
N MET A 195 -9.88 -3.75 9.76
CA MET A 195 -10.98 -4.19 8.88
C MET A 195 -10.99 -5.72 8.71
N SER A 196 -9.82 -6.37 8.68
CA SER A 196 -9.71 -7.83 8.62
C SER A 196 -10.17 -8.47 9.92
N THR A 197 -9.88 -7.89 11.08
CA THR A 197 -10.40 -8.32 12.37
C THR A 197 -11.93 -8.23 12.41
N GLU A 198 -12.53 -7.17 11.87
CA GLU A 198 -14.00 -7.06 11.73
C GLU A 198 -14.56 -8.13 10.79
N ALA A 199 -13.97 -8.29 9.59
CA ALA A 199 -14.42 -9.27 8.60
C ALA A 199 -14.33 -10.72 9.09
N LEU A 200 -13.31 -11.04 9.88
CA LEU A 200 -13.09 -12.36 10.47
C LEU A 200 -13.80 -12.54 11.82
N GLN A 201 -14.51 -11.51 12.32
CA GLN A 201 -15.13 -11.49 13.64
C GLN A 201 -14.15 -11.81 14.79
N GLY A 202 -12.90 -11.35 14.64
CA GLY A 202 -11.84 -11.52 15.63
C GLY A 202 -12.07 -10.71 16.90
N THR A 203 -11.22 -10.92 17.90
CA THR A 203 -11.33 -10.27 19.21
C THR A 203 -10.41 -9.07 19.37
N VAL A 204 -10.96 -7.96 19.90
CA VAL A 204 -10.20 -6.76 20.26
C VAL A 204 -9.22 -7.03 21.42
N ASN A 205 -9.48 -8.07 22.21
CA ASN A 205 -8.66 -8.45 23.37
C ASN A 205 -7.22 -8.81 23.01
N ASN A 206 -6.95 -9.20 21.76
CA ASN A 206 -5.59 -9.42 21.25
C ASN A 206 -4.70 -8.18 21.38
N TYR A 207 -5.31 -6.99 21.38
CA TYR A 207 -4.63 -5.70 21.36
C TYR A 207 -4.65 -4.99 22.71
N HIS A 208 -5.05 -5.68 23.77
CA HIS A 208 -5.18 -5.10 25.11
C HIS A 208 -3.86 -4.48 25.60
N GLU A 209 -3.94 -3.28 26.17
CA GLU A 209 -2.77 -2.48 26.55
C GLU A 209 -1.81 -3.24 27.47
N PHE A 210 -2.35 -3.95 28.47
CA PHE A 210 -1.57 -4.80 29.39
C PHE A 210 -0.57 -5.72 28.68
N ILE A 211 -0.94 -6.34 27.55
CA ILE A 211 -0.06 -7.23 26.78
C ILE A 211 1.16 -6.45 26.28
N SER A 212 0.94 -5.25 25.74
CA SER A 212 2.00 -4.37 25.25
C SER A 212 2.80 -3.70 26.38
N THR A 213 2.20 -3.51 27.56
CA THR A 213 2.91 -3.02 28.75
C THR A 213 3.84 -4.09 29.33
N CYS A 214 3.43 -5.36 29.33
CA CYS A 214 4.28 -6.48 29.75
C CYS A 214 5.47 -6.73 28.82
N ARG A 215 5.37 -6.34 27.54
CA ARG A 215 6.46 -6.41 26.55
C ARG A 215 6.61 -5.06 25.84
N PRO A 216 7.30 -4.09 26.46
CA PRO A 216 7.17 -2.67 26.15
C PRO A 216 8.02 -2.19 24.97
N HIS A 217 7.98 -2.90 23.83
CA HIS A 217 8.53 -2.37 22.58
C HIS A 217 7.68 -1.17 22.11
N PRO A 218 8.26 0.01 21.82
CA PRO A 218 7.50 1.20 21.45
C PRO A 218 6.55 0.98 20.27
N GLY A 219 7.03 0.37 19.18
CA GLY A 219 6.20 0.12 18.00
C GLY A 219 5.07 -0.87 18.29
N GLN A 220 5.31 -1.90 19.11
CA GLN A 220 4.25 -2.84 19.52
C GLN A 220 3.15 -2.13 20.32
N ARG A 221 3.53 -1.25 21.25
CA ARG A 221 2.58 -0.46 22.05
C ARG A 221 1.76 0.49 21.18
N GLU A 222 2.42 1.17 20.25
CA GLU A 222 1.76 2.07 19.32
C GLU A 222 0.72 1.34 18.46
N VAL A 223 1.11 0.23 17.82
CA VAL A 223 0.18 -0.55 16.99
C VAL A 223 -0.97 -1.10 17.83
N ALA A 224 -0.70 -1.65 19.02
CA ALA A 224 -1.77 -2.16 19.89
C ALA A 224 -2.78 -1.05 20.26
N ARG A 225 -2.31 0.15 20.59
CA ARG A 225 -3.16 1.32 20.85
C ARG A 225 -3.99 1.69 19.62
N ASN A 226 -3.35 1.83 18.46
CA ASN A 226 -4.03 2.21 17.22
C ASN A 226 -5.11 1.18 16.86
N MET A 227 -4.79 -0.11 16.92
CA MET A 227 -5.73 -1.20 16.66
C MET A 227 -6.96 -1.16 17.58
N ARG A 228 -6.79 -0.86 18.87
CA ARG A 228 -7.93 -0.70 19.79
C ARG A 228 -8.79 0.51 19.42
N GLY A 229 -8.16 1.64 19.09
CA GLY A 229 -8.89 2.83 18.66
C GLY A 229 -9.64 2.61 17.34
N PHE A 230 -9.02 1.93 16.37
CA PHE A 230 -9.65 1.56 15.11
C PHE A 230 -10.82 0.60 15.25
N LEU A 231 -10.88 -0.21 16.31
CA LEU A 231 -11.95 -1.20 16.50
C LEU A 231 -13.01 -0.75 17.52
N CYS A 232 -12.86 0.45 18.09
CA CYS A 232 -13.78 0.98 19.07
C CYS A 232 -15.19 1.16 18.47
N GLY A 233 -16.20 0.62 19.16
CA GLY A 233 -17.60 0.67 18.71
C GLY A 233 -17.98 -0.30 17.58
N SER A 234 -17.05 -1.13 17.09
CA SER A 234 -17.39 -2.14 16.07
C SER A 234 -18.43 -3.13 16.60
N LYS A 235 -19.43 -3.47 15.77
CA LYS A 235 -20.44 -4.49 16.05
C LYS A 235 -20.08 -5.87 15.48
N LEU A 236 -18.98 -5.96 14.72
CA LEU A 236 -18.52 -7.21 14.11
C LEU A 236 -17.43 -7.91 14.92
N CYS A 237 -16.68 -7.17 15.76
CA CYS A 237 -15.67 -7.74 16.64
C CYS A 237 -16.23 -8.25 17.97
N SER A 238 -15.54 -9.22 18.57
CA SER A 238 -15.84 -9.76 19.90
C SER A 238 -14.90 -9.19 20.99
N GLY A 239 -15.26 -9.35 22.26
CA GLY A 239 -14.38 -9.05 23.40
C GLY A 239 -14.63 -7.73 24.13
N MET A 240 -15.65 -6.95 23.77
CA MET A 240 -16.14 -5.83 24.59
C MET A 240 -17.31 -6.22 25.51
N GLU A 241 -18.08 -7.27 25.20
CA GLU A 241 -19.08 -7.89 26.08
C GLU A 241 -19.18 -9.41 25.80
N GLY A 242 -19.13 -10.25 26.86
CA GLY A 242 -19.48 -11.67 26.82
C GLY A 242 -18.44 -12.66 26.26
N LEU A 243 -18.49 -13.90 26.76
CA LEU A 243 -17.79 -15.06 26.20
C LEU A 243 -18.52 -15.53 24.93
N THR A 244 -17.84 -15.65 23.80
CA THR A 244 -18.37 -16.27 22.59
C THR A 244 -17.98 -17.75 22.52
N GLU A 245 -18.86 -18.61 22.01
CA GLU A 245 -18.60 -20.05 21.76
C GLU A 245 -17.69 -20.29 20.52
N SER A 246 -16.90 -19.29 20.13
CA SER A 246 -15.99 -19.33 18.98
C SER A 246 -14.62 -19.92 19.36
N LEU A 247 -13.69 -19.97 18.38
CA LEU A 247 -12.28 -20.29 18.65
C LEU A 247 -11.79 -19.54 19.89
N ALA A 248 -11.13 -20.26 20.81
CA ALA A 248 -10.59 -19.65 22.03
C ALA A 248 -9.51 -18.58 21.74
N GLN A 249 -8.91 -18.62 20.55
CA GLN A 249 -7.88 -17.69 20.11
C GLN A 249 -7.96 -17.45 18.60
N ASP A 250 -7.77 -16.20 18.19
CA ASP A 250 -7.54 -15.86 16.79
C ASP A 250 -6.20 -16.43 16.28
N ARG A 251 -6.10 -16.57 14.96
CA ARG A 251 -4.85 -16.92 14.26
C ARG A 251 -3.84 -15.79 14.33
N TYR A 252 -2.58 -16.11 14.03
CA TYR A 252 -1.45 -15.22 14.30
C TYR A 252 -1.48 -13.93 13.48
N ASP A 253 -1.96 -13.99 12.25
CA ASP A 253 -2.06 -12.87 11.33
C ASP A 253 -3.03 -11.76 11.83
N LEU A 254 -3.94 -12.08 12.75
CA LEU A 254 -4.68 -11.07 13.52
C LEU A 254 -4.08 -10.84 14.91
N ARG A 255 -3.88 -11.92 15.68
CA ARG A 255 -3.54 -11.86 17.11
C ARG A 255 -2.17 -11.29 17.39
N THR A 256 -1.21 -11.54 16.50
CA THR A 256 0.19 -11.11 16.66
C THR A 256 0.52 -9.85 15.87
N ALA A 257 -0.48 -9.20 15.26
CA ALA A 257 -0.27 -8.04 14.41
C ALA A 257 0.53 -6.90 15.08
N PRO A 258 0.31 -6.51 16.35
CA PRO A 258 1.16 -5.51 17.00
C PRO A 258 2.62 -5.95 17.14
N GLN A 259 2.87 -7.22 17.44
CA GLN A 259 4.21 -7.78 17.57
C GLN A 259 4.92 -7.90 16.21
N TRP A 260 4.15 -8.04 15.12
CA TRP A 260 4.66 -8.14 13.76
C TRP A 260 4.94 -6.77 13.13
N ILE A 261 4.00 -5.83 13.24
CA ILE A 261 4.08 -4.47 12.66
C ILE A 261 5.01 -3.59 13.49
N GLY A 262 5.01 -3.73 14.83
CA GLY A 262 5.73 -2.84 15.74
C GLY A 262 7.21 -2.63 15.40
N PRO A 263 8.03 -3.68 15.25
CA PRO A 263 9.43 -3.54 14.86
C PRO A 263 9.63 -2.85 13.50
N GLN A 264 8.66 -2.97 12.59
CA GLN A 264 8.74 -2.36 11.27
C GLN A 264 8.53 -0.84 11.34
N LEU A 265 7.68 -0.38 12.26
CA LEU A 265 7.55 1.06 12.55
C LEU A 265 8.84 1.62 13.13
N GLU A 266 9.48 0.88 14.05
CA GLU A 266 10.77 1.28 14.63
C GLU A 266 11.86 1.40 13.55
N ASP A 267 11.91 0.45 12.61
CA ASP A 267 12.83 0.48 11.46
C ASP A 267 12.55 1.63 10.49
N LEU A 268 11.28 1.94 10.22
CA LEU A 268 10.87 3.07 9.37
C LEU A 268 11.24 4.41 10.02
N LEU A 269 11.01 4.59 11.32
CA LEU A 269 11.41 5.79 12.06
C LEU A 269 12.94 5.97 12.08
N ALA A 270 13.69 4.87 12.21
CA ALA A 270 15.14 4.91 12.11
C ALA A 270 15.61 5.31 10.70
N ALA A 271 14.94 4.79 9.65
CA ALA A 271 15.22 5.16 8.26
C ALA A 271 14.88 6.64 7.99
N GLU A 272 13.75 7.13 8.48
CA GLU A 272 13.35 8.55 8.40
C GLU A 272 14.39 9.45 9.04
N SER A 273 14.84 9.13 10.27
CA SER A 273 15.87 9.91 10.95
C SER A 273 17.18 9.94 10.14
N GLN A 274 17.60 8.81 9.59
CA GLN A 274 18.80 8.69 8.77
C GLN A 274 18.72 9.55 7.49
N VAL A 275 17.60 9.46 6.77
CA VAL A 275 17.36 10.25 5.55
C VAL A 275 17.23 11.74 5.88
N GLY A 276 16.53 12.10 6.96
CA GLY A 276 16.36 13.49 7.40
C GLY A 276 17.68 14.19 7.71
N ILE A 277 18.64 13.49 8.33
CA ILE A 277 19.99 14.01 8.57
C ILE A 277 20.73 14.19 7.24
N GLU A 278 20.69 13.21 6.34
CA GLU A 278 21.39 13.26 5.05
C GLU A 278 20.88 14.41 4.17
N LEU A 279 19.56 14.61 4.09
CA LEU A 279 18.92 15.71 3.36
C LEU A 279 19.42 17.09 3.81
N ASN A 280 19.88 17.21 5.06
CA ASN A 280 20.34 18.44 5.69
C ASN A 280 21.86 18.45 5.94
N SER A 281 22.62 17.60 5.24
CA SER A 281 24.06 17.47 5.41
C SER A 281 24.87 18.15 4.28
N SER A 282 26.11 18.52 4.59
CA SER A 282 27.09 18.95 3.57
C SER A 282 27.81 17.71 3.02
N THR A 283 27.27 17.14 1.95
CA THR A 283 27.68 15.85 1.35
C THR A 283 28.73 16.00 0.24
N ASP A 284 29.54 17.05 0.31
CA ASP A 284 30.51 17.46 -0.73
C ASP A 284 31.96 17.26 -0.25
N ASN A 285 32.92 17.38 -1.18
CA ASN A 285 34.35 17.37 -0.92
C ASN A 285 35.13 18.17 -1.99
N PRO A 286 36.17 18.93 -1.62
CA PRO A 286 36.52 19.33 -0.24
C PRO A 286 35.46 20.26 0.38
N LEU A 287 35.51 20.38 1.70
CA LEU A 287 34.70 21.35 2.47
C LEU A 287 35.56 22.55 2.88
N PHE A 288 34.98 23.74 2.80
CA PHE A 288 35.61 25.00 3.16
C PHE A 288 35.08 25.51 4.49
N GLU A 289 35.99 25.77 5.42
CA GLU A 289 35.70 26.42 6.68
C GLU A 289 36.23 27.85 6.61
N ALA A 290 35.35 28.76 6.20
CA ALA A 290 35.73 30.15 5.92
C ALA A 290 36.29 30.88 7.15
N GLN A 291 35.79 30.58 8.35
CA GLN A 291 36.21 31.22 9.59
C GLN A 291 37.67 30.88 9.95
N GLU A 292 38.08 29.65 9.67
CA GLU A 292 39.44 29.15 9.96
C GLU A 292 40.37 29.23 8.73
N ASN A 293 39.87 29.78 7.60
CA ASN A 293 40.56 29.79 6.31
C ASN A 293 41.10 28.40 5.93
N ALA A 294 40.32 27.36 6.22
CA ALA A 294 40.74 25.97 6.10
C ALA A 294 39.96 25.23 5.00
N CYS A 295 40.63 24.25 4.39
CA CYS A 295 40.08 23.38 3.36
C CYS A 295 40.26 21.92 3.79
N HIS A 296 39.15 21.27 4.08
CA HIS A 296 39.10 19.93 4.63
C HIS A 296 38.76 18.91 3.55
N HIS A 297 39.53 17.82 3.49
CA HIS A 297 39.31 16.72 2.56
C HIS A 297 38.73 15.55 3.33
N GLY A 298 37.62 14.99 2.84
CA GLY A 298 36.89 13.93 3.53
C GLY A 298 36.03 13.11 2.58
N GLY A 299 35.14 12.30 3.17
CA GLY A 299 34.30 11.33 2.47
C GLY A 299 32.80 11.55 2.64
N ASN A 300 32.36 12.78 2.93
CA ASN A 300 30.93 13.08 3.19
C ASN A 300 29.99 12.79 2.01
N PHE A 301 30.55 12.52 0.83
CA PHE A 301 29.83 12.09 -0.36
C PHE A 301 29.40 10.60 -0.32
N GLN A 302 29.84 9.83 0.69
CA GLN A 302 29.58 8.40 0.80
C GLN A 302 28.19 8.14 1.39
N ALA A 303 27.25 7.69 0.56
CA ALA A 303 25.83 7.55 0.94
C ALA A 303 25.46 6.24 1.66
N ALA A 304 26.38 5.63 2.42
CA ALA A 304 26.12 4.33 3.07
C ALA A 304 24.94 4.38 4.07
N VAL A 305 24.69 5.55 4.66
CA VAL A 305 23.54 5.80 5.55
C VAL A 305 22.22 5.65 4.80
N ILE A 306 22.13 6.10 3.55
CA ILE A 306 20.94 5.93 2.72
C ILE A 306 20.71 4.46 2.38
N THR A 307 21.76 3.70 2.05
CA THR A 307 21.63 2.25 1.83
C THR A 307 21.09 1.56 3.08
N SER A 308 21.61 1.90 4.27
CA SER A 308 21.12 1.37 5.54
C SER A 308 19.65 1.71 5.82
N ALA A 309 19.21 2.93 5.48
CA ALA A 309 17.81 3.34 5.62
C ALA A 309 16.90 2.56 4.64
N MET A 310 17.34 2.40 3.40
CA MET A 310 16.59 1.66 2.38
C MET A 310 16.50 0.16 2.68
N GLU A 311 17.52 -0.47 3.27
CA GLU A 311 17.43 -1.88 3.68
C GLU A 311 16.42 -2.11 4.82
N LYS A 312 16.35 -1.20 5.80
CA LYS A 312 15.32 -1.23 6.85
C LYS A 312 13.93 -1.08 6.23
N THR A 313 13.77 -0.03 5.41
CA THR A 313 12.49 0.28 4.75
C THR A 313 12.01 -0.89 3.89
N ARG A 314 12.89 -1.47 3.07
CA ARG A 314 12.54 -2.57 2.18
C ARG A 314 12.17 -3.86 2.94
N THR A 315 12.87 -4.12 4.03
CA THR A 315 12.54 -5.23 4.93
C THR A 315 11.18 -5.01 5.60
N ALA A 316 10.92 -3.81 6.11
CA ALA A 316 9.64 -3.43 6.69
C ALA A 316 8.48 -3.66 5.70
N LEU A 317 8.61 -3.17 4.46
CA LEU A 317 7.60 -3.35 3.40
C LEU A 317 7.30 -4.84 3.13
N LEU A 318 8.33 -5.69 3.03
CA LEU A 318 8.15 -7.14 2.89
C LEU A 318 7.37 -7.74 4.05
N MET A 319 7.70 -7.36 5.29
CA MET A 319 7.04 -7.88 6.48
C MET A 319 5.56 -7.45 6.51
N LEU A 320 5.25 -6.20 6.19
CA LEU A 320 3.86 -5.74 6.05
C LEU A 320 3.12 -6.53 4.95
N GLY A 321 3.73 -6.74 3.79
CA GLY A 321 3.13 -7.52 2.70
C GLY A 321 2.82 -8.98 3.10
N LYS A 322 3.72 -9.64 3.84
CA LYS A 322 3.46 -11.00 4.36
C LYS A 322 2.25 -11.07 5.29
N LEU A 323 2.05 -10.05 6.11
CA LEU A 323 0.89 -9.97 6.99
C LEU A 323 -0.41 -9.83 6.17
N LEU A 324 -0.42 -8.92 5.20
CA LEU A 324 -1.57 -8.72 4.31
C LEU A 324 -1.91 -9.98 3.52
N LEU A 325 -0.91 -10.69 2.99
CA LEU A 325 -1.13 -11.97 2.32
C LEU A 325 -1.84 -12.97 3.25
N ALA A 326 -1.30 -13.20 4.44
CA ALA A 326 -1.86 -14.16 5.40
C ALA A 326 -3.31 -13.82 5.79
N GLN A 327 -3.58 -12.55 6.09
CA GLN A 327 -4.92 -12.07 6.42
C GLN A 327 -5.90 -12.22 5.26
N SER A 328 -5.49 -11.81 4.04
CA SER A 328 -6.34 -11.94 2.85
C SER A 328 -6.68 -13.40 2.53
N GLN A 329 -5.72 -14.31 2.71
CA GLN A 329 -5.90 -15.75 2.55
C GLN A 329 -6.85 -16.31 3.61
N GLN A 330 -6.73 -15.86 4.85
CA GLN A 330 -7.67 -16.25 5.89
C GLN A 330 -9.10 -15.79 5.55
N ILE A 331 -9.29 -14.59 5.00
CA ILE A 331 -10.61 -14.05 4.63
C ILE A 331 -11.26 -14.86 3.49
N VAL A 332 -10.50 -15.22 2.45
CA VAL A 332 -11.08 -15.90 1.27
C VAL A 332 -11.33 -17.40 1.49
N ASP A 333 -10.67 -18.02 2.48
CA ASP A 333 -10.78 -19.45 2.76
C ASP A 333 -11.99 -19.78 3.67
N PRO A 334 -13.02 -20.49 3.17
CA PRO A 334 -14.20 -20.87 3.93
C PRO A 334 -13.94 -21.88 5.07
N MET A 335 -12.72 -22.41 5.22
CA MET A 335 -12.31 -23.17 6.40
C MET A 335 -11.83 -22.27 7.55
N LEU A 336 -11.39 -21.06 7.23
CA LEU A 336 -10.67 -20.19 8.16
C LEU A 336 -11.38 -18.87 8.46
N ASN A 337 -12.34 -18.49 7.62
CA ASN A 337 -12.97 -17.17 7.60
C ASN A 337 -14.24 -17.04 8.46
N ASN A 338 -14.54 -18.02 9.32
CA ASN A 338 -15.67 -18.00 10.25
C ASN A 338 -17.04 -17.81 9.57
N GLY A 339 -17.33 -18.57 8.51
CA GLY A 339 -18.66 -18.63 7.90
C GLY A 339 -18.91 -17.58 6.82
N LEU A 340 -17.87 -17.04 6.17
CA LEU A 340 -18.02 -16.34 4.90
C LEU A 340 -18.02 -17.35 3.74
N SER A 341 -18.59 -16.95 2.61
CA SER A 341 -18.66 -17.77 1.40
C SER A 341 -17.27 -17.99 0.76
N PRO A 342 -17.07 -19.10 0.03
CA PRO A 342 -15.80 -19.39 -0.63
C PRO A 342 -15.39 -18.29 -1.60
N ASN A 343 -14.17 -17.76 -1.46
CA ASN A 343 -13.66 -16.66 -2.30
C ASN A 343 -14.55 -15.40 -2.28
N LEU A 344 -15.40 -15.23 -1.25
CA LEU A 344 -16.29 -14.08 -1.08
C LEU A 344 -17.35 -13.92 -2.20
N CYS A 345 -17.90 -15.04 -2.69
CA CYS A 345 -19.01 -15.00 -3.64
C CYS A 345 -20.33 -14.63 -2.96
N VAL A 346 -21.17 -13.81 -3.63
CA VAL A 346 -22.50 -13.44 -3.10
C VAL A 346 -23.56 -14.48 -3.46
N GLY A 347 -23.51 -14.99 -4.69
CA GLY A 347 -24.39 -16.04 -5.19
C GLY A 347 -23.80 -17.45 -5.06
N ASP A 348 -24.29 -18.34 -5.92
CA ASP A 348 -23.90 -19.75 -5.93
C ASP A 348 -22.38 -19.94 -6.15
N PRO A 349 -21.66 -20.61 -5.22
CA PRO A 349 -20.24 -20.91 -5.36
C PRO A 349 -19.85 -21.64 -6.64
N SER A 350 -20.77 -22.43 -7.22
CA SER A 350 -20.52 -23.13 -8.50
C SER A 350 -20.37 -22.19 -9.71
N LEU A 351 -20.87 -20.96 -9.61
CA LEU A 351 -20.93 -20.00 -10.71
C LEU A 351 -20.15 -18.70 -10.46
N SER A 352 -19.62 -18.49 -9.25
CA SER A 352 -18.91 -17.27 -8.88
C SER A 352 -17.62 -17.55 -8.11
N PHE A 353 -16.50 -17.15 -8.70
CA PHE A 353 -15.16 -17.32 -8.10
C PHE A 353 -14.59 -16.04 -7.47
N ALA A 354 -15.29 -14.91 -7.63
CA ALA A 354 -15.02 -13.60 -7.00
C ALA A 354 -13.53 -13.31 -6.71
N ALA A 355 -13.07 -13.47 -5.46
CA ALA A 355 -11.71 -13.11 -5.03
C ALA A 355 -10.61 -14.13 -5.40
N LYS A 356 -10.92 -15.25 -6.06
CA LYS A 356 -9.93 -16.31 -6.37
C LYS A 356 -8.74 -15.79 -7.17
N GLY A 357 -8.99 -14.94 -8.17
CA GLY A 357 -7.92 -14.31 -8.94
C GLY A 357 -7.07 -13.35 -8.11
N LEU A 358 -7.67 -12.72 -7.09
CA LEU A 358 -6.96 -11.80 -6.20
C LEU A 358 -6.04 -12.54 -5.24
N ASP A 359 -6.45 -13.70 -4.73
CA ASP A 359 -5.57 -14.56 -3.92
C ASP A 359 -4.32 -14.97 -4.70
N ILE A 360 -4.47 -15.38 -5.96
CA ILE A 360 -3.34 -15.67 -6.86
C ILE A 360 -2.45 -14.44 -7.04
N ASN A 361 -3.05 -13.27 -7.29
CA ASN A 361 -2.30 -12.02 -7.44
C ASN A 361 -1.54 -11.65 -6.16
N MET A 362 -2.17 -11.76 -4.98
CA MET A 362 -1.53 -11.48 -3.69
C MET A 362 -0.30 -12.36 -3.47
N ALA A 363 -0.38 -13.65 -3.81
CA ALA A 363 0.76 -14.55 -3.75
C ALA A 363 1.88 -14.17 -4.73
N ALA A 364 1.53 -13.77 -5.96
CA ALA A 364 2.50 -13.30 -6.96
C ALA A 364 3.19 -12.01 -6.50
N TYR A 365 2.43 -11.01 -6.03
CA TYR A 365 2.95 -9.76 -5.50
C TYR A 365 3.88 -9.99 -4.31
N CYS A 366 3.48 -10.82 -3.34
CA CYS A 366 4.33 -11.11 -2.19
C CYS A 366 5.63 -11.84 -2.58
N SER A 367 5.59 -12.68 -3.62
CA SER A 367 6.77 -13.39 -4.12
C SER A 367 7.75 -12.42 -4.78
N GLU A 368 7.26 -11.50 -5.60
CA GLU A 368 8.07 -10.44 -6.21
C GLU A 368 8.63 -9.48 -5.16
N LEU A 369 7.81 -9.06 -4.20
CA LEU A 369 8.24 -8.24 -3.05
C LEU A 369 9.37 -8.92 -2.27
N GLY A 370 9.27 -10.24 -2.06
CA GLY A 370 10.31 -11.04 -1.41
C GLY A 370 11.62 -11.06 -2.19
N PHE A 371 11.57 -11.12 -3.52
CA PHE A 371 12.75 -11.04 -4.36
C PHE A 371 13.39 -9.64 -4.34
N LEU A 372 12.59 -8.59 -4.47
CA LEU A 372 13.06 -7.20 -4.44
C LEU A 372 13.68 -6.83 -3.09
N ALA A 373 13.18 -7.42 -2.00
CA ALA A 373 13.67 -7.16 -0.65
C ALA A 373 15.10 -7.65 -0.37
N ASN A 374 15.72 -8.41 -1.27
CA ASN A 374 17.10 -8.82 -1.12
C ASN A 374 18.06 -7.62 -0.95
N SER A 375 19.14 -7.84 -0.18
CA SER A 375 20.17 -6.84 0.03
C SER A 375 20.93 -6.54 -1.27
N VAL A 376 21.24 -5.27 -1.51
CA VAL A 376 22.12 -4.86 -2.63
C VAL A 376 23.60 -4.90 -2.23
N VAL A 377 23.92 -4.93 -0.93
CA VAL A 377 25.26 -4.74 -0.37
C VAL A 377 26.26 -5.81 -0.83
N SER A 378 25.78 -7.04 -1.06
CA SER A 378 26.61 -8.14 -1.58
C SER A 378 27.14 -7.89 -3.00
N ASN A 379 26.65 -6.86 -3.70
CA ASN A 379 27.00 -6.51 -5.08
C ASN A 379 27.92 -5.28 -5.18
N ILE A 380 28.56 -4.88 -4.07
CA ILE A 380 29.55 -3.79 -4.09
C ILE A 380 30.80 -4.27 -4.82
N HIS A 381 31.21 -3.52 -5.84
CA HIS A 381 32.40 -3.79 -6.65
C HIS A 381 33.38 -2.61 -6.59
N SER A 382 34.68 -2.91 -6.66
CA SER A 382 35.71 -1.87 -6.77
C SER A 382 35.61 -1.17 -8.12
N ALA A 383 35.56 0.17 -8.11
CA ALA A 383 35.39 1.00 -9.29
C ALA A 383 36.46 2.10 -9.37
N GLU A 384 36.48 2.81 -10.50
CA GLU A 384 37.25 4.04 -10.73
C GLU A 384 38.73 3.90 -10.34
N LEU A 385 39.49 3.12 -11.12
CA LEU A 385 40.92 2.84 -10.86
C LEU A 385 41.22 2.29 -9.45
N ARG A 386 40.23 1.63 -8.83
CA ARG A 386 40.24 1.12 -7.43
C ARG A 386 40.28 2.21 -6.35
N ASN A 387 40.16 3.48 -6.72
CA ASN A 387 39.98 4.57 -5.77
C ASN A 387 38.64 4.45 -5.04
N GLN A 388 37.59 3.97 -5.73
CA GLN A 388 36.28 3.69 -5.16
C GLN A 388 36.13 2.19 -4.87
N SER A 389 37.03 1.66 -4.04
CA SER A 389 37.05 0.24 -3.63
C SER A 389 35.86 -0.16 -2.76
N VAL A 390 35.24 0.81 -2.08
CA VAL A 390 33.97 0.69 -1.38
C VAL A 390 33.01 1.77 -1.87
N ASN A 391 31.73 1.44 -1.94
CA ASN A 391 30.66 2.34 -2.38
C ASN A 391 29.32 1.88 -1.80
N SER A 392 28.34 2.78 -1.75
CA SER A 392 27.09 2.52 -1.03
C SER A 392 26.01 1.85 -1.88
N LEU A 393 26.00 2.06 -3.20
CA LEU A 393 24.88 1.69 -4.08
C LEU A 393 23.53 2.32 -3.64
N ALA A 394 23.56 3.48 -2.97
CA ALA A 394 22.39 4.08 -2.36
C ALA A 394 21.24 4.36 -3.34
N LEU A 395 21.54 4.93 -4.52
CA LEU A 395 20.51 5.19 -5.54
C LEU A 395 19.88 3.89 -6.08
N LEU A 396 20.68 2.82 -6.20
CA LEU A 396 20.16 1.49 -6.58
C LEU A 396 19.23 0.93 -5.50
N SER A 397 19.65 0.99 -4.23
CA SER A 397 18.83 0.54 -3.09
C SER A 397 17.52 1.32 -2.99
N ALA A 398 17.56 2.65 -3.18
CA ALA A 398 16.36 3.49 -3.16
C ALA A 398 15.39 3.15 -4.30
N ARG A 399 15.90 2.90 -5.51
CA ARG A 399 15.08 2.48 -6.66
C ARG A 399 14.36 1.15 -6.44
N TYR A 400 15.07 0.13 -5.95
CA TYR A 400 14.42 -1.15 -5.63
C TYR A 400 13.44 -1.05 -4.47
N THR A 401 13.69 -0.15 -3.52
CA THR A 401 12.74 0.10 -2.44
C THR A 401 11.49 0.84 -2.94
N ALA A 402 11.62 1.72 -3.93
CA ALA A 402 10.47 2.31 -4.63
C ALA A 402 9.62 1.24 -5.35
N GLU A 403 10.26 0.27 -6.01
CA GLU A 403 9.53 -0.87 -6.60
C GLU A 403 8.79 -1.69 -5.52
N CYS A 404 9.39 -1.87 -4.34
CA CYS A 404 8.70 -2.51 -3.20
C CYS A 404 7.47 -1.71 -2.72
N VAL A 405 7.52 -0.37 -2.74
CA VAL A 405 6.38 0.49 -2.42
C VAL A 405 5.25 0.27 -3.42
N ASP A 406 5.55 0.18 -4.71
CA ASP A 406 4.55 -0.08 -5.75
C ASP A 406 3.88 -1.45 -5.54
N VAL A 407 4.68 -2.50 -5.31
CA VAL A 407 4.15 -3.85 -5.07
C VAL A 407 3.32 -3.94 -3.79
N LEU A 408 3.77 -3.33 -2.68
CA LEU A 408 2.96 -3.29 -1.45
C LEU A 408 1.68 -2.48 -1.66
N THR A 409 1.71 -1.41 -2.46
CA THR A 409 0.51 -0.64 -2.81
C THR A 409 -0.49 -1.49 -3.59
N MET A 410 -0.03 -2.34 -4.52
CA MET A 410 -0.89 -3.31 -5.22
C MET A 410 -1.53 -4.29 -4.23
N MET A 411 -0.77 -4.78 -3.25
CA MET A 411 -1.30 -5.66 -2.20
C MET A 411 -2.35 -4.96 -1.34
N CYS A 412 -2.08 -3.72 -0.88
CA CYS A 412 -3.05 -2.91 -0.14
C CYS A 412 -4.34 -2.66 -0.94
N ALA A 413 -4.23 -2.36 -2.24
CA ALA A 413 -5.39 -2.13 -3.10
C ALA A 413 -6.25 -3.39 -3.28
N ALA A 414 -5.63 -4.54 -3.51
CA ALA A 414 -6.32 -5.82 -3.60
C ALA A 414 -6.95 -6.20 -2.26
N HIS A 415 -6.24 -6.00 -1.14
CA HIS A 415 -6.76 -6.28 0.20
C HIS A 415 -7.94 -5.37 0.56
N LEU A 416 -7.90 -4.07 0.26
CA LEU A 416 -9.03 -3.15 0.44
C LEU A 416 -10.29 -3.66 -0.29
N TYR A 417 -10.13 -4.13 -1.53
CA TYR A 417 -11.24 -4.72 -2.29
C TYR A 417 -11.78 -5.98 -1.60
N ILE A 418 -10.88 -6.91 -1.23
CA ILE A 418 -11.22 -8.17 -0.56
C ILE A 418 -11.97 -7.90 0.76
N VAL A 419 -11.43 -7.03 1.61
CA VAL A 419 -11.99 -6.80 2.94
C VAL A 419 -13.31 -6.03 2.87
N CYS A 420 -13.46 -5.06 1.97
CA CYS A 420 -14.76 -4.39 1.78
C CYS A 420 -15.84 -5.39 1.31
N GLN A 421 -15.48 -6.30 0.41
CA GLN A 421 -16.40 -7.37 -0.02
C GLN A 421 -16.77 -8.31 1.14
N ALA A 422 -15.80 -8.65 1.99
CA ALA A 422 -16.05 -9.48 3.17
C ALA A 422 -16.93 -8.79 4.21
N LEU A 423 -16.73 -7.49 4.45
CA LEU A 423 -17.56 -6.69 5.37
C LEU A 423 -19.00 -6.60 4.87
N ASP A 424 -19.21 -6.41 3.56
CA ASP A 424 -20.54 -6.46 2.97
C ASP A 424 -21.23 -7.81 3.19
N LEU A 425 -20.52 -8.90 2.95
CA LEU A 425 -21.03 -10.25 3.21
C LEU A 425 -21.36 -10.49 4.69
N ARG A 426 -20.58 -9.91 5.61
CA ARG A 426 -20.89 -9.96 7.05
C ARG A 426 -22.16 -9.22 7.40
N ALA A 427 -22.29 -7.99 6.94
CA ALA A 427 -23.50 -7.21 7.18
C ALA A 427 -24.73 -7.91 6.57
N MET A 428 -24.63 -8.39 5.33
CA MET A 428 -25.70 -9.15 4.67
C MET A 428 -26.06 -10.43 5.43
N GLN A 429 -25.06 -11.14 5.98
CA GLN A 429 -25.28 -12.33 6.79
C GLN A 429 -26.05 -12.01 8.08
N VAL A 430 -25.74 -10.90 8.76
CA VAL A 430 -26.49 -10.47 9.95
C VAL A 430 -27.94 -10.14 9.60
N GLU A 431 -28.16 -9.36 8.55
CA GLU A 431 -29.52 -9.02 8.07
C GLU A 431 -30.32 -10.26 7.67
N PHE A 432 -29.66 -11.22 7.01
CA PHE A 432 -30.27 -12.48 6.62
C PHE A 432 -30.71 -13.28 7.84
N LEU A 433 -29.84 -13.43 8.84
CA LEU A 433 -30.16 -14.18 10.05
C LEU A 433 -31.33 -13.55 10.81
N ASN A 434 -31.40 -12.21 10.88
CA ASN A 434 -32.52 -11.52 11.51
C ASN A 434 -33.84 -11.77 10.76
N THR A 435 -33.82 -11.63 9.43
CA THR A 435 -34.99 -11.85 8.57
C THR A 435 -35.46 -13.30 8.63
N ALA A 436 -34.53 -14.25 8.52
CA ALA A 436 -34.82 -15.68 8.54
C ALA A 436 -35.29 -16.15 9.92
N LYS A 437 -34.75 -15.61 11.03
CA LYS A 437 -35.22 -15.97 12.39
C LYS A 437 -36.71 -15.71 12.53
N ALA A 438 -37.14 -14.50 12.20
CA ALA A 438 -38.54 -14.10 12.33
C ALA A 438 -39.48 -14.96 11.46
N ALA A 439 -39.08 -15.26 10.21
CA ALA A 439 -39.87 -16.09 9.30
C ALA A 439 -39.94 -17.56 9.75
N CYS A 440 -38.82 -18.11 10.21
CA CYS A 440 -38.75 -19.45 10.77
C CYS A 440 -39.56 -19.58 12.06
N GLU A 441 -39.49 -18.60 12.96
CA GLU A 441 -40.23 -18.57 14.23
C GLU A 441 -41.74 -18.56 13.99
N ALA A 442 -42.21 -17.71 13.08
CA ALA A 442 -43.63 -17.65 12.71
C ALA A 442 -44.14 -18.99 12.17
N SER A 443 -43.38 -19.63 11.27
CA SER A 443 -43.72 -20.95 10.72
C SER A 443 -43.65 -22.07 11.76
N PHE A 444 -42.69 -21.98 12.69
CA PHE A 444 -42.56 -22.94 13.79
C PHE A 444 -43.80 -22.90 14.70
N HIS A 445 -44.24 -21.71 15.12
CA HIS A 445 -45.42 -21.55 15.95
C HIS A 445 -46.70 -22.02 15.25
N ASP A 446 -46.89 -21.67 13.96
CA ASP A 446 -48.03 -22.13 13.17
C ASP A 446 -48.16 -23.67 13.12
N LEU A 447 -47.03 -24.37 13.03
CA LEU A 447 -47.02 -25.83 12.95
C LEU A 447 -47.11 -26.54 14.30
N PHE A 448 -46.50 -25.99 15.36
CA PHE A 448 -46.28 -26.71 16.61
C PHE A 448 -47.17 -26.28 17.78
N ASP A 449 -47.74 -25.07 17.78
CA ASP A 449 -48.54 -24.55 18.91
C ASP A 449 -49.86 -25.32 19.11
N HIS A 450 -50.37 -25.96 18.06
CA HIS A 450 -51.62 -26.73 18.10
C HIS A 450 -51.46 -28.19 18.56
N THR A 451 -50.23 -28.64 18.82
CA THR A 451 -49.98 -29.99 19.35
C THR A 451 -50.07 -29.97 20.88
N GLY A 452 -50.68 -30.99 21.50
CA GLY A 452 -51.22 -30.95 22.87
C GLY A 452 -50.23 -30.81 24.03
N SER A 453 -48.96 -30.50 23.75
CA SER A 453 -47.86 -30.33 24.70
C SER A 453 -47.05 -29.06 24.37
N SER A 454 -47.64 -27.90 24.61
CA SER A 454 -47.00 -26.59 24.34
C SER A 454 -46.07 -26.12 25.47
N SER A 455 -46.06 -26.76 26.64
CA SER A 455 -45.43 -26.24 27.86
C SER A 455 -43.90 -26.37 27.96
N GLY A 456 -43.19 -26.75 26.88
CA GLY A 456 -41.74 -26.96 26.92
C GLY A 456 -40.94 -26.69 25.64
N ARG A 457 -41.59 -26.36 24.51
CA ARG A 457 -40.87 -26.17 23.23
C ARG A 457 -40.40 -24.74 23.07
N ARG A 458 -39.09 -24.57 22.93
CA ARG A 458 -38.45 -23.27 22.71
C ARG A 458 -37.88 -23.24 21.30
N PHE A 459 -38.14 -22.16 20.57
CA PHE A 459 -37.61 -21.97 19.23
C PHE A 459 -36.11 -21.60 19.25
N ASP A 460 -35.64 -20.89 20.27
CA ASP A 460 -34.25 -20.41 20.33
C ASP A 460 -33.16 -21.50 20.16
N PRO A 461 -33.24 -22.68 20.80
CA PRO A 461 -32.28 -23.77 20.55
C PRO A 461 -32.29 -24.28 19.11
N ILE A 462 -33.48 -24.36 18.49
CA ILE A 462 -33.64 -24.79 17.10
C ILE A 462 -33.05 -23.75 16.17
N TRP A 463 -33.30 -22.46 16.44
CA TRP A 463 -32.71 -21.36 15.68
C TRP A 463 -31.18 -21.33 15.79
N SER A 464 -30.63 -21.53 16.99
CA SER A 464 -29.17 -21.62 17.17
C SER A 464 -28.59 -22.73 16.29
N PHE A 465 -29.22 -23.91 16.27
CA PHE A 465 -28.80 -25.01 15.40
C PHE A 465 -28.91 -24.66 13.92
N ILE A 466 -30.02 -24.07 13.47
CA ILE A 466 -30.22 -23.63 12.07
C ILE A 466 -29.14 -22.62 11.66
N ARG A 467 -28.85 -21.64 12.51
CA ARG A 467 -27.80 -20.63 12.28
C ARG A 467 -26.44 -21.31 12.11
N ASP A 468 -26.08 -22.19 13.02
CA ASP A 468 -24.74 -22.81 13.01
C ASP A 468 -24.57 -23.74 11.80
N SER A 469 -25.60 -24.55 11.49
CA SER A 469 -25.64 -25.38 10.27
C SER A 469 -25.61 -24.50 8.99
N TRP A 470 -26.31 -23.36 8.98
CA TRP A 470 -26.26 -22.42 7.85
C TRP A 470 -24.84 -21.87 7.62
N LEU A 471 -24.10 -21.57 8.68
CA LEU A 471 -22.74 -21.05 8.56
C LEU A 471 -21.76 -22.12 8.07
N GLU A 472 -21.91 -23.36 8.53
CA GLU A 472 -21.08 -24.50 8.13
C GLU A 472 -21.21 -24.81 6.63
N TRP A 473 -22.43 -24.76 6.10
CA TRP A 473 -22.74 -25.15 4.72
C TRP A 473 -22.65 -24.01 3.70
N ASN A 474 -21.95 -22.90 4.00
CA ASN A 474 -21.73 -21.77 3.08
C ASN A 474 -20.96 -22.11 1.78
N ARG A 475 -20.45 -23.34 1.66
CA ARG A 475 -19.70 -23.82 0.50
C ARG A 475 -20.61 -24.45 -0.57
N LEU A 476 -21.89 -24.64 -0.25
CA LEU A 476 -22.89 -25.22 -1.14
C LEU A 476 -23.68 -24.11 -1.84
N ASP A 477 -24.14 -24.40 -3.05
CA ASP A 477 -25.14 -23.57 -3.74
C ASP A 477 -26.41 -23.43 -2.90
N LEU A 478 -27.09 -22.29 -3.01
CA LEU A 478 -28.15 -21.86 -2.09
C LEU A 478 -29.25 -22.92 -1.94
N GLN A 479 -29.69 -23.51 -3.05
CA GLN A 479 -30.73 -24.54 -3.02
C GLN A 479 -30.30 -25.78 -2.23
N THR A 480 -29.11 -26.30 -2.50
CA THR A 480 -28.56 -27.48 -1.85
C THR A 480 -28.30 -27.20 -0.37
N LYS A 481 -27.79 -26.01 -0.06
CA LYS A 481 -27.58 -25.52 1.30
C LYS A 481 -28.87 -25.53 2.12
N CYS A 482 -29.96 -24.97 1.58
CA CYS A 482 -31.25 -24.92 2.27
C CYS A 482 -31.79 -26.32 2.58
N VAL A 483 -31.64 -27.28 1.65
CA VAL A 483 -32.04 -28.67 1.84
C VAL A 483 -31.20 -29.36 2.92
N GLN A 484 -29.88 -29.15 2.90
CA GLN A 484 -28.96 -29.72 3.90
C GLN A 484 -29.28 -29.22 5.31
N VAL A 485 -29.42 -27.90 5.50
CA VAL A 485 -29.77 -27.29 6.79
C VAL A 485 -31.09 -27.83 7.32
N SER A 486 -32.10 -27.96 6.46
CA SER A 486 -33.39 -28.56 6.86
C SER A 486 -33.26 -30.03 7.27
N GLY A 487 -32.49 -30.82 6.53
CA GLY A 487 -32.23 -32.22 6.85
C GLY A 487 -31.55 -32.41 8.21
N GLU A 488 -30.54 -31.58 8.51
CA GLU A 488 -29.85 -31.60 9.80
C GLU A 488 -30.73 -31.09 10.94
N CYS A 489 -31.50 -30.03 10.70
CA CYS A 489 -32.44 -29.49 11.68
C CYS A 489 -33.47 -30.54 12.10
N LEU A 490 -33.98 -31.34 11.15
CA LEU A 490 -34.84 -32.47 11.45
C LEU A 490 -34.15 -33.48 12.38
N GLY A 491 -32.92 -33.87 12.07
CA GLY A 491 -32.15 -34.80 12.89
C GLY A 491 -31.94 -34.28 14.32
N TYR A 492 -31.66 -32.97 14.45
CA TYR A 492 -31.54 -32.30 15.74
C TYR A 492 -32.85 -32.27 16.52
N MET A 493 -33.97 -31.92 15.89
CA MET A 493 -35.27 -31.87 16.57
C MET A 493 -35.69 -33.26 17.11
N VAL A 494 -35.47 -34.33 16.34
CA VAL A 494 -35.82 -35.70 16.74
C VAL A 494 -34.95 -36.21 17.88
N SER A 495 -33.70 -35.74 18.01
CA SER A 495 -32.79 -36.16 19.09
C SER A 495 -33.03 -35.43 20.42
N MET A 496 -33.89 -34.40 20.45
CA MET A 496 -34.23 -33.65 21.67
C MET A 496 -35.43 -34.26 22.40
N ASP A 497 -35.16 -35.31 23.18
CA ASP A 497 -36.17 -36.00 23.98
C ASP A 497 -36.89 -35.07 24.99
N ASP A 498 -36.16 -34.11 25.56
CA ASP A 498 -36.69 -33.16 26.56
C ASP A 498 -37.69 -32.14 25.98
N MET A 499 -37.71 -31.93 24.66
CA MET A 499 -38.65 -31.02 23.99
C MET A 499 -39.89 -31.75 23.43
N GLY A 500 -40.01 -33.06 23.64
CA GLY A 500 -41.20 -33.83 23.30
C GLY A 500 -41.48 -33.97 21.81
N PHE A 501 -40.49 -33.74 20.94
CA PHE A 501 -40.61 -33.91 19.48
C PHE A 501 -40.72 -35.38 19.05
N SER A 502 -40.37 -36.32 19.92
CA SER A 502 -40.49 -37.77 19.69
C SER A 502 -41.94 -38.28 19.77
N GLN A 503 -42.89 -37.46 20.28
CA GLN A 503 -44.30 -37.84 20.39
C GLN A 503 -44.97 -37.97 19.02
N PRO A 504 -45.88 -38.96 18.82
CA PRO A 504 -46.56 -39.18 17.54
C PRO A 504 -47.29 -37.96 16.98
N GLU A 505 -47.81 -37.11 17.86
CA GLU A 505 -48.50 -35.86 17.53
C GLU A 505 -47.60 -34.84 16.81
N CYS A 506 -46.28 -34.96 16.96
CA CYS A 506 -45.30 -34.06 16.35
C CYS A 506 -44.83 -34.53 14.96
N TRP A 507 -45.10 -35.78 14.56
CA TRP A 507 -44.50 -36.35 13.35
C TRP A 507 -44.94 -35.64 12.06
N GLU A 508 -46.23 -35.31 11.96
CA GLU A 508 -46.77 -34.58 10.81
C GLU A 508 -46.30 -33.10 10.79
N PRO A 509 -46.35 -32.34 11.90
CA PRO A 509 -45.70 -31.03 11.99
C PRO A 509 -44.22 -31.02 11.64
N ILE A 510 -43.46 -32.01 12.11
CA ILE A 510 -42.03 -32.17 11.81
C ILE A 510 -41.81 -32.43 10.31
N ARG A 511 -42.63 -33.27 9.68
CA ARG A 511 -42.56 -33.52 8.23
C ARG A 511 -42.83 -32.22 7.46
N ARG A 512 -43.88 -31.48 7.83
CA ARG A 512 -44.20 -30.20 7.20
C ARG A 512 -43.08 -29.18 7.40
N TRP A 513 -42.53 -29.08 8.60
CA TRP A 513 -41.40 -28.21 8.91
C TRP A 513 -40.20 -28.48 7.99
N LYS A 514 -39.83 -29.76 7.82
CA LYS A 514 -38.76 -30.18 6.90
C LYS A 514 -39.03 -29.72 5.46
N ASP A 515 -40.28 -29.79 5.01
CA ASP A 515 -40.68 -29.45 3.64
C ASP A 515 -40.71 -27.92 3.42
N VAL A 516 -41.12 -27.12 4.41
CA VAL A 516 -41.24 -25.65 4.28
C VAL A 516 -39.95 -24.89 4.60
N LEU A 517 -39.13 -25.38 5.54
CA LEU A 517 -37.92 -24.69 6.00
C LEU A 517 -36.95 -24.31 4.85
N PRO A 518 -36.66 -25.18 3.86
CA PRO A 518 -35.79 -24.80 2.75
C PRO A 518 -36.32 -23.61 1.94
N ALA A 519 -37.63 -23.54 1.72
CA ALA A 519 -38.26 -22.43 1.01
C ALA A 519 -38.17 -21.13 1.82
N ILE A 520 -38.43 -21.20 3.13
CA ILE A 520 -38.32 -20.05 4.03
C ILE A 520 -36.91 -19.47 4.03
N LEU A 521 -35.88 -20.31 4.16
CA LEU A 521 -34.49 -19.88 4.16
C LEU A 521 -34.10 -19.26 2.82
N LYS A 522 -34.48 -19.91 1.71
CA LYS A 522 -34.19 -19.41 0.35
C LYS A 522 -34.85 -18.07 0.08
N ASP A 523 -36.14 -17.93 0.39
CA ASP A 523 -36.89 -16.70 0.18
C ASP A 523 -36.37 -15.57 1.07
N SER A 524 -36.01 -15.88 2.33
CA SER A 524 -35.39 -14.92 3.24
C SER A 524 -34.04 -14.44 2.70
N HIS A 525 -33.23 -15.33 2.13
CA HIS A 525 -31.95 -14.98 1.51
C HIS A 525 -32.14 -14.05 0.30
N HIS A 526 -33.07 -14.38 -0.61
CA HIS A 526 -33.35 -13.53 -1.77
C HIS A 526 -33.87 -12.14 -1.38
N LYS A 527 -34.84 -12.08 -0.46
CA LYS A 527 -35.37 -10.79 0.07
C LYS A 527 -34.27 -9.97 0.73
N THR A 528 -33.40 -10.62 1.50
CA THR A 528 -32.27 -9.94 2.14
C THR A 528 -31.32 -9.39 1.08
N LEU A 529 -30.92 -10.18 0.08
CA LEU A 529 -30.01 -9.71 -0.97
C LEU A 529 -30.57 -8.51 -1.75
N GLU A 530 -31.85 -8.55 -2.10
CA GLU A 530 -32.53 -7.45 -2.81
C GLU A 530 -32.54 -6.16 -1.96
N SER A 531 -32.99 -6.25 -0.71
CA SER A 531 -33.01 -5.11 0.21
C SER A 531 -31.61 -4.59 0.56
N PHE A 532 -30.64 -5.48 0.73
CA PHE A 532 -29.25 -5.15 1.06
C PHE A 532 -28.58 -4.37 -0.07
N THR A 533 -28.78 -4.79 -1.33
CA THR A 533 -28.20 -4.09 -2.49
C THR A 533 -28.71 -2.65 -2.62
N GLN A 534 -29.95 -2.39 -2.18
CA GLN A 534 -30.56 -1.07 -2.15
C GLN A 534 -30.10 -0.23 -0.94
N ALA A 535 -30.13 -0.80 0.27
CA ALA A 535 -29.90 -0.07 1.52
C ALA A 535 -28.42 0.06 1.91
N ARG A 536 -27.58 -0.91 1.53
CA ARG A 536 -26.13 -1.03 1.85
C ARG A 536 -25.81 -0.68 3.33
N PRO A 537 -26.38 -1.43 4.29
CA PRO A 537 -26.31 -1.09 5.71
C PRO A 537 -24.92 -1.32 6.35
N THR A 538 -23.95 -1.87 5.63
CA THR A 538 -22.60 -2.23 6.11
C THR A 538 -21.97 -1.21 7.07
N PRO A 539 -21.97 0.11 6.78
CA PRO A 539 -21.42 1.12 7.69
C PRO A 539 -21.93 1.05 9.14
N HIS A 540 -23.20 0.67 9.35
CA HIS A 540 -23.80 0.61 10.70
C HIS A 540 -23.21 -0.47 11.61
N TYR A 541 -22.44 -1.40 11.04
CA TYR A 541 -21.82 -2.52 11.73
C TYR A 541 -20.33 -2.28 12.02
N LEU A 542 -19.71 -1.32 11.34
CA LEU A 542 -18.30 -1.02 11.45
C LEU A 542 -18.02 -0.06 12.60
N SER A 543 -16.76 -0.02 13.05
CA SER A 543 -16.29 1.10 13.86
C SER A 543 -16.36 2.42 13.06
N GLU A 544 -16.38 3.56 13.76
CA GLU A 544 -16.33 4.87 13.09
C GLU A 544 -15.10 5.03 12.17
N LYS A 545 -13.96 4.45 12.57
CA LYS A 545 -12.69 4.59 11.88
C LYS A 545 -12.63 3.75 10.61
N THR A 546 -13.00 2.47 10.71
CA THR A 546 -13.04 1.56 9.55
C THR A 546 -14.21 1.89 8.61
N GLU A 547 -15.31 2.44 9.12
CA GLU A 547 -16.42 2.97 8.31
C GLU A 547 -15.93 4.01 7.31
N ARG A 548 -15.10 4.97 7.73
CA ARG A 548 -14.60 6.04 6.84
C ARG A 548 -13.82 5.46 5.65
N VAL A 549 -12.94 4.49 5.90
CA VAL A 549 -12.15 3.84 4.83
C VAL A 549 -13.03 2.98 3.93
N TYR A 550 -13.99 2.27 4.51
CA TYR A 550 -14.99 1.52 3.75
C TYR A 550 -15.81 2.44 2.82
N ARG A 551 -16.31 3.58 3.33
CA ARG A 551 -17.05 4.57 2.54
C ARG A 551 -16.19 5.23 1.48
N PHE A 552 -14.91 5.47 1.75
CA PHE A 552 -13.99 5.94 0.72
C PHE A 552 -13.95 4.99 -0.48
N VAL A 553 -13.88 3.68 -0.25
CA VAL A 553 -13.88 2.68 -1.32
C VAL A 553 -15.25 2.58 -2.02
N ARG A 554 -16.34 2.44 -1.25
CA ARG A 554 -17.69 2.23 -1.81
C ARG A 554 -18.32 3.48 -2.40
N ASP A 555 -18.21 4.61 -1.71
CA ASP A 555 -18.94 5.84 -2.02
C ASP A 555 -18.07 6.81 -2.83
N GLN A 556 -16.83 7.10 -2.42
CA GLN A 556 -15.98 8.05 -3.15
C GLN A 556 -15.35 7.43 -4.39
N LEU A 557 -14.76 6.24 -4.26
CA LEU A 557 -14.19 5.49 -5.39
C LEU A 557 -15.24 4.69 -6.17
N GLN A 558 -16.50 4.69 -5.75
CA GLN A 558 -17.60 4.05 -6.48
C GLN A 558 -17.29 2.58 -6.84
N VAL A 559 -16.62 1.85 -5.94
CA VAL A 559 -16.35 0.43 -6.10
C VAL A 559 -17.55 -0.36 -5.56
N PRO A 560 -18.33 -1.05 -6.41
CA PRO A 560 -19.59 -1.67 -5.99
C PRO A 560 -19.36 -2.91 -5.11
N PHE A 561 -20.42 -3.28 -4.37
CA PHE A 561 -20.55 -4.63 -3.83
C PHE A 561 -20.71 -5.62 -5.00
N HIS A 562 -19.74 -6.53 -5.17
CA HIS A 562 -19.65 -7.37 -6.35
C HIS A 562 -20.54 -8.61 -6.23
N GLN A 563 -21.58 -8.70 -7.05
CA GLN A 563 -22.62 -9.71 -6.99
C GLN A 563 -22.40 -10.89 -7.96
N GLY A 564 -21.21 -11.02 -8.55
CA GLY A 564 -20.83 -12.20 -9.33
C GLY A 564 -21.02 -12.01 -10.83
N ILE A 565 -21.56 -13.02 -11.51
CA ILE A 565 -21.69 -13.02 -12.98
C ILE A 565 -22.54 -11.87 -13.52
N GLN A 566 -23.49 -11.37 -12.72
CA GLN A 566 -24.31 -10.21 -13.09
C GLN A 566 -23.50 -8.92 -13.23
N ASP A 567 -22.34 -8.79 -12.60
CA ASP A 567 -21.48 -7.62 -12.75
C ASP A 567 -20.46 -7.78 -13.88
N HIS A 568 -20.50 -8.91 -14.61
CA HIS A 568 -19.57 -9.16 -15.70
C HIS A 568 -19.88 -8.24 -16.90
N PRO A 569 -18.90 -7.48 -17.43
CA PRO A 569 -19.14 -6.43 -18.42
C PRO A 569 -19.84 -6.86 -19.71
N THR A 570 -19.65 -8.11 -20.15
CA THR A 570 -20.22 -8.64 -21.40
C THR A 570 -21.32 -9.67 -21.19
N PHE A 571 -21.70 -9.94 -19.94
CA PHE A 571 -22.75 -10.91 -19.64
C PHE A 571 -24.09 -10.18 -19.53
N ASN A 572 -24.93 -10.27 -20.56
CA ASN A 572 -26.27 -9.68 -20.58
C ASN A 572 -27.32 -10.75 -20.31
N ARG A 573 -28.13 -10.57 -19.26
CA ARG A 573 -29.33 -11.40 -19.02
C ARG A 573 -30.64 -10.73 -19.44
N GLY A 574 -30.57 -9.52 -20.00
CA GLY A 574 -31.74 -8.70 -20.30
C GLY A 574 -32.14 -7.88 -19.07
N ASP A 575 -32.32 -6.59 -19.30
CA ASP A 575 -32.77 -5.57 -18.32
C ASP A 575 -31.82 -5.29 -17.14
N ASP A 576 -30.63 -4.77 -17.44
CA ASP A 576 -29.69 -4.31 -16.41
C ASP A 576 -29.68 -2.77 -16.36
N GLY A 577 -29.88 -2.21 -15.15
CA GLY A 577 -29.99 -0.78 -14.88
C GLY A 577 -28.80 0.10 -15.29
N GLU A 578 -28.95 1.41 -15.06
CA GLU A 578 -28.09 2.48 -15.60
C GLU A 578 -26.62 2.40 -15.14
N GLY A 579 -25.71 1.96 -16.02
CA GLY A 579 -24.26 2.20 -15.91
C GLY A 579 -23.35 1.15 -16.58
N PRO A 580 -22.14 1.51 -17.03
CA PRO A 580 -21.19 0.56 -17.60
C PRO A 580 -20.53 -0.32 -16.53
N LYS A 581 -20.85 -1.62 -16.52
CA LYS A 581 -20.19 -2.65 -15.69
C LYS A 581 -18.68 -2.72 -15.99
N ARG A 582 -17.85 -3.01 -14.98
CA ARG A 582 -16.37 -3.04 -15.06
C ARG A 582 -15.80 -4.31 -14.45
N THR A 583 -14.58 -4.67 -14.83
CA THR A 583 -13.89 -5.82 -14.24
C THR A 583 -13.38 -5.50 -12.83
N ILE A 584 -13.18 -6.54 -12.02
CA ILE A 584 -12.51 -6.44 -10.70
C ILE A 584 -11.18 -5.68 -10.83
N GLY A 585 -10.39 -6.00 -11.87
CA GLY A 585 -9.12 -5.34 -12.14
C GLY A 585 -9.25 -3.82 -12.33
N THR A 586 -10.28 -3.35 -13.03
CA THR A 586 -10.53 -1.90 -13.18
C THR A 586 -10.78 -1.21 -11.83
N TYR A 587 -11.55 -1.84 -10.94
CA TYR A 587 -11.82 -1.26 -9.62
C TYR A 587 -10.58 -1.28 -8.73
N ILE A 588 -9.79 -2.34 -8.75
CA ILE A 588 -8.52 -2.41 -7.99
C ILE A 588 -7.52 -1.38 -8.51
N SER A 589 -7.42 -1.18 -9.82
CA SER A 589 -6.58 -0.11 -10.38
C SER A 589 -7.02 1.29 -9.91
N ARG A 590 -8.33 1.51 -9.72
CA ARG A 590 -8.83 2.77 -9.15
C ARG A 590 -8.43 2.93 -7.69
N ILE A 591 -8.52 1.87 -6.88
CA ILE A 591 -8.05 1.88 -5.48
C ILE A 591 -6.55 2.12 -5.43
N TYR A 592 -5.75 1.44 -6.27
CA TYR A 592 -4.31 1.65 -6.37
C TYR A 592 -3.96 3.12 -6.67
N ALA A 593 -4.60 3.71 -7.68
CA ALA A 593 -4.38 5.11 -8.03
C ALA A 593 -4.73 6.07 -6.89
N ALA A 594 -5.78 5.76 -6.13
CA ALA A 594 -6.19 6.54 -4.97
C ALA A 594 -5.21 6.42 -3.79
N ILE A 595 -4.62 5.23 -3.55
CA ILE A 595 -3.57 5.07 -2.53
C ILE A 595 -2.31 5.88 -2.90
N ARG A 596 -1.98 5.94 -4.19
CA ARG A 596 -0.85 6.74 -4.72
C ARG A 596 -1.15 8.24 -4.81
N SER A 597 -2.37 8.70 -4.49
CA SER A 597 -2.74 10.11 -4.49
C SER A 597 -2.77 10.68 -3.07
N GLU A 598 -2.80 12.01 -2.97
CA GLU A 598 -2.94 12.70 -1.67
C GLU A 598 -4.29 12.41 -0.99
N GLU A 599 -5.29 11.90 -1.71
CA GLU A 599 -6.62 11.64 -1.14
C GLU A 599 -6.56 10.58 -0.04
N MET A 600 -5.84 9.48 -0.27
CA MET A 600 -5.68 8.43 0.74
C MET A 600 -4.87 8.95 1.93
N ALA A 601 -3.79 9.69 1.70
CA ALA A 601 -2.97 10.24 2.79
C ALA A 601 -3.80 11.14 3.73
N ARG A 602 -4.64 12.03 3.17
CA ARG A 602 -5.53 12.89 3.96
C ARG A 602 -6.57 12.08 4.74
N LEU A 603 -7.19 11.09 4.10
CA LEU A 603 -8.14 10.21 4.77
C LEU A 603 -7.50 9.47 5.96
N LEU A 604 -6.27 8.97 5.78
CA LEU A 604 -5.55 8.26 6.84
C LEU A 604 -5.24 9.17 8.02
N LEU A 605 -4.84 10.43 7.78
CA LEU A 605 -4.67 11.42 8.84
C LEU A 605 -5.98 11.64 9.61
N ASP A 606 -7.10 11.85 8.91
CA ASP A 606 -8.41 12.04 9.54
C ASP A 606 -8.88 10.81 10.34
N VAL A 607 -8.48 9.60 9.92
CA VAL A 607 -8.75 8.36 10.64
C VAL A 607 -7.88 8.26 11.89
N MET A 608 -6.62 8.68 11.81
CA MET A 608 -5.68 8.72 12.94
C MET A 608 -6.03 9.80 13.98
N ASP A 609 -6.69 10.88 13.56
CA ASP A 609 -7.11 11.96 14.45
C ASP A 609 -8.05 11.47 15.55
N GLY A 610 -7.81 11.90 16.79
CA GLY A 610 -8.65 11.49 17.94
C GLY A 610 -8.41 10.06 18.43
N LEU A 611 -7.31 9.41 18.04
CA LEU A 611 -6.78 8.22 18.73
C LEU A 611 -6.16 8.54 20.11
N ASP A 612 -6.24 9.80 20.54
CA ASP A 612 -5.84 10.27 21.85
C ASP A 612 -7.05 10.40 22.80
N LEU A 613 -7.17 9.45 23.74
CA LEU A 613 -7.45 9.64 25.18
C LEU A 613 -7.19 8.33 25.94
#